data_AF-A0A928PVC5-F1
#
_entry.id   AF-A0A928PVC5-F1
#
_cell.length_a   1.000
_cell.length_b   1.000
_cell.length_c   1.000
_cell.angle_alpha   90.00
_cell.angle_beta   90.00
_cell.angle_gamma   90.00
#
_symmetry.space_group_name_H-M   'P 1'
#
loop_
_entity.id
_entity.type
_entity.pdbx_description
1 polymer ?
#
loop_
_entity_poly.entity_id
_entity_poly.type
_entity_poly.pdbx_seq_one_letter_code
_entity_poly.pdbx_strand_id
1 'polypeptide(L)' 'MKEVKTLYEFKHNFYSKLYAAMEKKNKTYKDLSTDLGKNPGYISRVMSGKIEPSFSMIFYIAEALGIDPRDLF' A
#
# COMPACT_ATOMS: atom_id res chain seq x y z
N MET A 1 8.31 18.60 -22.08
CA MET A 1 8.07 18.94 -20.65
C MET A 1 7.72 17.65 -19.94
N LYS A 2 8.46 17.24 -18.90
CA LYS A 2 8.00 16.13 -18.04
C LYS A 2 6.81 16.65 -17.24
N GLU A 3 5.70 15.94 -17.27
CA GLU A 3 4.52 16.23 -16.47
C GLU A 3 4.92 16.20 -14.99
N VAL A 4 4.79 17.33 -14.29
CA VAL A 4 5.09 17.39 -12.86
C VAL A 4 3.85 16.88 -12.15
N LYS A 5 3.89 15.63 -11.66
CA LYS A 5 2.83 15.12 -10.79
C LYS A 5 2.82 15.90 -9.49
N THR A 6 1.64 16.35 -9.10
CA THR A 6 1.41 16.90 -7.76
C THR A 6 1.61 15.82 -6.70
N LEU A 7 1.92 16.23 -5.46
CA LEU A 7 2.01 15.31 -4.33
C LEU A 7 0.70 14.52 -4.13
N TYR A 8 -0.44 15.15 -4.43
CA TYR A 8 -1.75 14.53 -4.34
C TYR A 8 -1.91 13.38 -5.34
N GLU A 9 -1.60 13.62 -6.62
CA GLU A 9 -1.68 12.58 -7.67
C GLU A 9 -0.70 11.44 -7.40
N PHE A 10 0.49 11.75 -6.89
CA PHE A 10 1.45 10.73 -6.48
C PHE A 10 0.91 9.83 -5.38
N LYS A 11 0.38 10.41 -4.29
CA LYS A 11 -0.23 9.65 -3.19
C LYS A 11 -1.41 8.82 -3.67
N HIS A 12 -2.29 9.42 -4.47
CA HIS A 12 -3.45 8.73 -5.02
C HIS A 12 -3.03 7.50 -5.85
N ASN A 13 -2.06 7.66 -6.76
CA ASN A 13 -1.54 6.56 -7.58
C ASN A 13 -0.91 5.45 -6.72
N PHE A 14 -0.10 5.82 -5.72
CA PHE A 14 0.52 4.87 -4.80
C PHE A 14 -0.52 3.98 -4.09
N TYR A 15 -1.55 4.59 -3.49
CA TYR A 15 -2.58 3.83 -2.79
C TYR A 15 -3.46 3.02 -3.76
N SER A 16 -3.80 3.56 -4.93
CA SER A 16 -4.56 2.82 -5.95
C SER A 16 -3.81 1.56 -6.44
N LYS A 17 -2.49 1.63 -6.61
CA LYS A 17 -1.65 0.46 -6.94
C LYS A 17 -1.64 -0.58 -5.83
N LEU A 18 -1.56 -0.15 -4.56
CA LEU A 18 -1.69 -1.06 -3.40
C LEU A 18 -3.04 -1.78 -3.39
N TYR A 19 -4.13 -1.05 -3.60
CA TYR A 19 -5.48 -1.62 -3.67
C TYR A 19 -5.61 -2.64 -4.80
N ALA A 20 -5.18 -2.29 -6.01
CA ALA A 20 -5.21 -3.19 -7.15
C ALA A 20 -4.38 -4.46 -6.89
N ALA A 21 -3.25 -4.36 -6.20
CA ALA A 21 -2.45 -5.52 -5.80
C ALA A 21 -3.19 -6.42 -4.78
N MET A 22 -3.87 -5.81 -3.80
CA MET A 22 -4.71 -6.56 -2.85
C MET A 22 -5.84 -7.33 -3.55
N GLU A 23 -6.58 -6.67 -4.43
CA GLU A 23 -7.69 -7.28 -5.19
C GLU A 23 -7.19 -8.45 -6.04
N LYS A 24 -6.08 -8.27 -6.76
CA LYS A 24 -5.46 -9.34 -7.56
C LYS A 24 -5.05 -10.56 -6.73
N LYS A 25 -4.71 -10.35 -5.46
CA LYS A 25 -4.35 -11.43 -4.52
C LYS A 25 -5.54 -11.93 -3.69
N ASN A 26 -6.74 -11.39 -3.92
CA ASN A 26 -7.94 -11.67 -3.12
C ASN A 26 -7.70 -11.52 -1.61
N LYS A 27 -6.91 -10.51 -1.21
CA LYS A 27 -6.58 -10.24 0.19
C LYS A 27 -7.43 -9.13 0.76
N THR A 28 -7.87 -9.31 2.00
CA THR A 28 -8.54 -8.28 2.80
C THR A 28 -7.53 -7.56 3.71
N TYR A 29 -7.93 -6.43 4.32
CA TYR A 29 -7.09 -5.78 5.34
C TYR A 29 -6.83 -6.69 6.55
N LYS A 30 -7.76 -7.62 6.84
CA LYS A 30 -7.61 -8.59 7.93
C LYS A 30 -6.53 -9.62 7.62
N ASP A 31 -6.44 -10.05 6.36
CA ASP A 31 -5.40 -10.97 5.93
C ASP A 31 -4.02 -10.30 6.02
N LEU A 32 -3.91 -9.06 5.51
CA LEU A 32 -2.68 -8.27 5.67
C LEU A 32 -2.31 -8.04 7.14
N SER A 33 -3.29 -7.75 7.99
CA SER A 33 -3.08 -7.62 9.43
C SER A 33 -2.47 -8.89 10.04
N THR A 34 -2.94 -10.06 9.61
CA THR A 34 -2.45 -11.37 10.05
C THR A 34 -1.03 -11.61 9.54
N ASP A 35 -0.78 -11.42 8.24
CA ASP A 35 0.52 -11.63 7.61
C ASP A 35 1.62 -10.74 8.20
N LEU A 36 1.26 -9.49 8.54
CA LEU A 36 2.20 -8.48 9.00
C LEU A 36 2.33 -8.44 10.54
N GLY A 37 1.55 -9.25 11.25
CA GLY A 37 1.48 -9.20 12.72
C GLY A 37 1.09 -7.81 13.25
N LYS A 38 0.22 -7.08 12.51
CA LYS A 38 -0.23 -5.72 12.85
C LYS A 38 -1.71 -5.71 13.18
N ASN A 39 -2.13 -4.70 13.92
CA ASN A 39 -3.54 -4.45 14.22
C ASN A 39 -4.33 -4.10 12.92
N PRO A 40 -5.57 -4.61 12.72
CA PRO A 40 -6.39 -4.35 11.53
C PRO A 40 -6.72 -2.87 11.28
N GLY A 41 -6.97 -2.11 12.34
CA GLY A 41 -7.17 -0.66 12.29
C GLY A 41 -5.91 0.10 11.83
N TYR A 42 -4.71 -0.34 12.24
CA TYR A 42 -3.46 0.23 11.74
C TYR A 42 -3.33 0.01 10.23
N ILE A 43 -3.51 -1.23 9.77
CA ILE A 43 -3.47 -1.56 8.33
C ILE A 43 -4.52 -0.76 7.56
N SER A 44 -5.76 -0.67 8.07
CA SER A 44 -6.81 0.13 7.45
C SER A 44 -6.43 1.60 7.28
N ARG A 45 -5.83 2.23 8.31
CA ARG A 45 -5.37 3.63 8.21
C ARG A 45 -4.21 3.80 7.22
N VAL A 46 -3.29 2.83 7.13
CA VAL A 46 -2.21 2.84 6.13
C VAL A 46 -2.81 2.71 4.74
N MET A 47 -3.62 1.68 4.48
CA MET A 47 -4.18 1.39 3.15
C MET A 47 -5.08 2.52 2.63
N SER A 48 -5.84 3.18 3.51
CA SER A 48 -6.68 4.32 3.16
C SER A 48 -5.93 5.66 3.05
N GLY A 49 -4.61 5.67 3.26
CA GLY A 49 -3.79 6.88 3.22
C GLY A 49 -4.05 7.89 4.33
N LYS A 50 -4.77 7.49 5.39
CA LYS A 50 -4.97 8.33 6.60
C LYS A 50 -3.69 8.53 7.38
N ILE A 51 -2.77 7.58 7.31
CA ILE A 51 -1.41 7.72 7.83
C ILE A 51 -0.41 7.30 6.76
N GLU A 52 0.76 7.93 6.78
CA GLU A 52 1.86 7.51 5.94
C GLU A 52 2.55 6.27 6.53
N PRO A 53 2.75 5.21 5.73
CA PRO A 53 3.58 4.10 6.16
C PRO A 53 5.04 4.54 6.30
N SER A 54 5.78 3.89 7.21
CA SER A 54 7.25 3.99 7.16
C SER A 54 7.78 3.32 5.90
N PHE A 55 9.00 3.67 5.50
CA PHE A 55 9.64 3.07 4.32
C PHE A 55 9.69 1.54 4.44
N SER A 56 10.09 0.99 5.58
CA SER A 56 10.10 -0.46 5.83
C SER A 56 8.71 -1.11 5.72
N MET A 57 7.65 -0.41 6.16
CA MET A 57 6.28 -0.92 6.08
C MET A 57 5.83 -1.08 4.62
N ILE A 58 6.32 -0.25 3.70
CA ILE A 58 6.06 -0.39 2.25
C ILE A 58 6.61 -1.72 1.73
N PHE A 59 7.84 -2.09 2.12
CA PHE A 59 8.44 -3.37 1.71
C PHE A 59 7.68 -4.57 2.28
N TYR A 60 7.30 -4.53 3.55
CA TYR A 60 6.53 -5.63 4.14
C TYR A 60 5.16 -5.80 3.49
N ILE A 61 4.47 -4.70 3.13
CA ILE A 61 3.22 -4.79 2.38
C ILE A 61 3.46 -5.35 0.98
N ALA A 62 4.49 -4.88 0.27
CA ALA A 62 4.83 -5.40 -1.05
C ALA A 62 5.14 -6.90 -1.03
N GLU A 63 5.89 -7.36 -0.03
CA GLU A 63 6.18 -8.77 0.21
C GLU A 63 4.90 -9.57 0.50
N ALA A 64 4.05 -9.09 1.42
CA ALA A 64 2.78 -9.74 1.74
C ALA A 64 1.81 -9.81 0.55
N LEU A 65 1.90 -8.86 -0.38
CA LEU A 65 1.15 -8.82 -1.63
C LEU A 65 1.87 -9.49 -2.80
N GLY A 66 3.10 -9.99 -2.61
CA GLY A 66 3.90 -10.63 -3.66
C GLY A 66 4.10 -9.75 -4.90
N ILE A 67 4.38 -8.46 -4.70
CA ILE A 67 4.68 -7.47 -5.75
C ILE A 67 6.06 -6.87 -5.53
N ASP A 68 6.65 -6.30 -6.59
CA ASP A 68 7.87 -5.52 -6.44
C ASP A 68 7.54 -4.14 -5.85
N PRO A 69 8.21 -3.69 -4.78
CA PRO A 69 7.94 -2.37 -4.19
C PRO A 69 8.16 -1.22 -5.18
N ARG A 70 8.96 -1.40 -6.23
CA ARG A 70 9.15 -0.42 -7.32
C ARG A 70 7.86 -0.18 -8.11
N ASP A 71 6.97 -1.16 -8.17
CA ASP A 71 5.70 -1.04 -8.88
C ASP A 71 4.74 -0.05 -8.18
N LEU A 72 5.00 0.30 -6.92
CA LEU A 72 4.18 1.24 -6.14
C LEU A 72 4.46 2.71 -6.46
N PHE A 73 5.64 3.02 -6.99
CA PHE A 73 6.10 4.39 -7.30
C PHE A 73 5.93 4.72 -8.79
#